data_AF-A0AAE8F3X4-F1
#
_entry.id   AF-A0AAE8F3X4-F1
#
_cell.length_a   1.000
_cell.length_b   1.000
_cell.length_c   1.000
_cell.angle_alpha   90.00
_cell.angle_beta   90.00
_cell.angle_gamma   90.00
#
_symmetry.space_group_name_H-M   'P 1'
#
loop_
_entity.id
_entity.type
_entity.pdbx_description
1 polymer ?
#
loop_
_entity_poly.entity_id
_entity_poly.type
_entity_poly.pdbx_seq_one_letter_code
_entity_poly.pdbx_strand_id
1 'polypeptide(L)'
;MSWLFEQLATGKATRLSALTDALGISERSLRRRCQDAFGYGSKTLERVLGLQRFLRIVRRHRNLTDAALHAGYSDAPHLVRDARQLTGLSPRALVQQHARCVGRFRQARRVRHLHAVYLLRSTP
;
A
#
# COMPACT_ATOMS: atom_id res chain seq x y z
N MET A 1 -0.52 6.53 -19.33
CA MET A 1 -1.22 6.05 -18.12
C MET A 1 -0.56 4.80 -17.50
N SER A 2 0.12 3.92 -18.27
CA SER A 2 0.73 2.66 -17.79
C SER A 2 1.95 2.79 -16.87
N TRP A 3 2.79 3.83 -17.03
CA TRP A 3 4.08 3.90 -16.32
C TRP A 3 3.94 4.04 -14.79
N LEU A 4 2.90 4.71 -14.30
CA LEU A 4 2.66 4.88 -12.86
C LEU A 4 2.27 3.55 -12.23
N PHE A 5 1.41 2.78 -12.90
CA PHE A 5 1.05 1.43 -12.49
C PHE A 5 2.25 0.49 -12.50
N GLU A 6 3.15 0.61 -13.47
CA GLU A 6 4.38 -0.17 -13.54
C GLU A 6 5.32 0.15 -12.36
N GLN A 7 5.50 1.44 -12.03
CA GLN A 7 6.29 1.84 -10.86
C GLN A 7 5.66 1.37 -9.54
N LEU A 8 4.33 1.40 -9.42
CA LEU A 8 3.63 0.84 -8.27
C LEU A 8 3.71 -0.71 -8.24
N ALA A 9 3.67 -1.36 -9.40
CA ALA A 9 3.73 -2.82 -9.54
C ALA A 9 5.12 -3.39 -9.24
N THR A 10 6.19 -2.62 -9.47
CA THR A 10 7.55 -3.02 -9.08
C THR A 10 7.76 -3.02 -7.57
N GLY A 11 6.86 -2.40 -6.78
CA GLY A 11 6.95 -2.35 -5.32
C GLY A 11 8.18 -1.62 -4.77
N LYS A 12 8.90 -0.89 -5.62
CA LYS A 12 10.06 -0.07 -5.25
C LYS A 12 9.62 1.24 -4.60
N ALA A 13 8.62 1.89 -5.17
CA ALA A 13 8.04 3.11 -4.64
C ALA A 13 7.26 2.81 -3.37
N THR A 14 7.89 3.06 -2.23
CA THR A 14 7.33 2.71 -0.92
C THR A 14 6.89 3.97 -0.13
N ARG A 15 7.16 5.16 -0.67
CA ARG A 15 6.83 6.50 -0.14
C ARG A 15 6.58 7.43 -1.34
N LEU A 16 5.80 8.48 -1.12
CA LEU A 16 5.54 9.48 -2.16
C LEU A 16 6.83 10.17 -2.61
N SER A 17 7.70 10.54 -1.67
CA SER A 17 9.02 11.13 -1.96
C SER A 17 9.91 10.23 -2.82
N ALA A 18 9.99 8.94 -2.48
CA ALA A 18 10.74 7.97 -3.29
C ALA A 18 10.16 7.84 -4.72
N LEU A 19 8.85 8.05 -4.88
CA LEU A 19 8.20 8.04 -6.20
C LEU A 19 8.47 9.34 -6.97
N THR A 20 8.46 10.50 -6.30
CA THR A 20 8.83 11.78 -6.93
C THR A 20 10.30 11.80 -7.35
N ASP A 21 11.19 11.28 -6.51
CA ASP A 21 12.62 11.21 -6.77
C ASP A 21 12.92 10.26 -7.93
N ALA A 22 12.31 9.06 -7.92
CA ALA A 22 12.48 8.09 -9.00
C ALA A 22 11.92 8.58 -10.36
N LEU A 23 10.96 9.49 -10.33
CA LEU A 23 10.30 10.01 -11.54
C LEU A 23 10.78 11.40 -11.96
N GLY A 24 11.61 12.07 -11.15
CA GLY A 24 12.04 13.45 -11.39
C GLY A 24 10.90 14.46 -11.45
N ILE A 25 9.77 14.20 -10.78
CA ILE A 25 8.60 15.10 -10.78
C ILE A 25 8.30 15.60 -9.37
N SER A 26 7.81 16.84 -9.25
CA SER A 26 7.36 17.37 -7.96
C SER A 26 6.12 16.66 -7.44
N GLU A 27 5.91 16.68 -6.11
CA GLU A 27 4.70 16.15 -5.47
C GLU A 27 3.41 16.78 -6.03
N ARG A 28 3.45 18.06 -6.42
CA ARG A 28 2.32 18.76 -7.05
C ARG A 28 1.97 18.15 -8.41
N SER A 29 2.97 17.84 -9.23
CA SER A 29 2.78 17.16 -10.52
C SER A 29 2.30 15.72 -10.34
N LEU A 30 2.82 15.02 -9.33
CA LEU A 30 2.36 13.68 -8.96
C LEU A 30 0.90 13.70 -8.49
N ARG A 31 0.50 14.69 -7.68
CA ARG A 31 -0.87 14.86 -7.18
C ARG A 31 -1.87 15.05 -8.32
N ARG A 32 -1.57 15.95 -9.27
CA ARG A 32 -2.41 16.18 -10.45
C ARG A 32 -2.55 14.88 -11.27
N ARG A 33 -1.44 14.20 -11.53
CA ARG A 33 -1.43 12.90 -12.25
C ARG A 33 -2.20 11.80 -11.52
N CYS A 34 -2.19 11.78 -10.19
CA CYS A 34 -2.98 10.83 -9.40
C CYS A 34 -4.47 11.14 -9.45
N GLN A 35 -4.85 12.42 -9.38
CA GLN A 35 -6.23 12.85 -9.57
C GLN A 35 -6.73 12.47 -10.97
N ASP A 36 -5.93 12.76 -12.01
CA ASP A 36 -6.29 12.47 -13.40
C ASP A 36 -6.36 10.95 -13.68
N ALA A 37 -5.50 10.14 -13.06
CA ALA A 37 -5.40 8.71 -13.33
C ALA A 37 -6.30 7.83 -12.46
N PHE A 38 -6.58 8.23 -11.22
CA PHE A 38 -7.28 7.39 -10.24
C PHE A 38 -8.55 8.03 -9.67
N GLY A 39 -8.74 9.35 -9.81
CA GLY A 39 -9.85 10.06 -9.18
C GLY A 39 -9.67 10.30 -7.67
N TYR A 40 -8.53 9.91 -7.08
CA TYR A 40 -8.18 10.22 -5.69
C TYR A 40 -6.82 10.91 -5.57
N GLY A 41 -6.72 11.81 -4.57
CA GLY A 41 -5.53 12.65 -4.37
C GLY A 41 -4.29 11.89 -3.88
N SER A 42 -3.13 12.56 -3.94
CA SER A 42 -1.83 12.03 -3.49
C SER A 42 -1.85 11.52 -2.05
N LYS A 43 -2.70 12.09 -1.20
CA LYS A 43 -2.88 11.64 0.20
C LYS A 43 -3.44 10.22 0.28
N THR A 44 -4.41 9.85 -0.57
CA THR A 44 -4.91 8.47 -0.60
C THR A 44 -3.83 7.51 -1.09
N LEU A 45 -3.05 7.92 -2.09
CA LEU A 45 -1.93 7.13 -2.58
C LEU A 45 -0.87 6.91 -1.49
N GLU A 46 -0.51 7.94 -0.75
CA GLU A 46 0.46 7.85 0.35
C GLU A 46 0.04 6.83 1.41
N ARG A 47 -1.25 6.83 1.77
CA ARG A 47 -1.83 5.88 2.73
C ARG A 47 -1.79 4.45 2.20
N VAL A 48 -2.09 4.26 0.91
CA VAL A 48 -1.98 2.94 0.25
C VAL A 48 -0.53 2.45 0.25
N LEU A 49 0.43 3.30 -0.09
CA LEU A 49 1.85 2.96 -0.09
C LEU A 49 2.36 2.65 1.33
N GLY A 50 1.93 3.43 2.33
CA GLY A 50 2.21 3.18 3.75
C GLY A 50 1.69 1.82 4.20
N LEU A 51 0.45 1.48 3.83
CA LEU A 51 -0.16 0.21 4.20
C LEU A 51 0.52 -0.98 3.50
N GLN A 52 0.89 -0.84 2.24
CA GLN A 52 1.68 -1.84 1.51
C GLN A 52 3.07 -2.06 2.15
N ARG A 53 3.73 -0.97 2.58
CA ARG A 53 5.00 -1.04 3.30
C ARG A 53 4.84 -1.84 4.58
N PHE A 54 3.83 -1.50 5.38
CA PHE A 54 3.49 -2.18 6.61
C PHE A 54 3.31 -3.68 6.39
N LEU A 55 2.47 -4.09 5.43
CA LEU A 55 2.22 -5.51 5.15
C LEU A 55 3.48 -6.28 4.71
N ARG A 56 4.41 -5.61 4.02
CA ARG A 56 5.69 -6.21 3.60
C ARG A 56 6.63 -6.48 4.78
N ILE A 57 6.63 -5.62 5.80
CA ILE A 57 7.58 -5.70 6.92
C ILE A 57 6.99 -6.30 8.18
N VAL A 58 5.67 -6.32 8.35
CA VAL A 58 4.99 -6.70 9.61
C VAL A 58 5.42 -8.06 10.15
N ARG A 59 5.72 -9.03 9.29
CA ARG A 59 6.19 -10.37 9.69
C ARG A 59 7.60 -10.39 10.30
N ARG A 60 8.37 -9.30 10.16
CA ARG A 60 9.72 -9.14 10.70
C ARG A 60 9.72 -8.45 12.06
N HIS A 61 8.58 -7.95 12.54
CA HIS A 61 8.47 -7.25 13.81
C HIS A 61 7.68 -8.08 14.82
N ARG A 62 7.98 -7.88 16.11
CA ARG A 62 7.35 -8.61 17.22
C ARG A 62 5.93 -8.14 17.50
N ASN A 63 5.63 -6.86 17.27
CA ASN A 63 4.31 -6.28 17.47
C ASN A 63 3.93 -5.33 16.30
N LEU A 64 2.63 -5.02 16.21
CA LEU A 64 2.09 -4.21 15.12
C LEU A 64 2.47 -2.73 15.22
N THR A 65 2.71 -2.23 16.43
CA THR A 65 3.09 -0.83 16.68
C THR A 65 4.47 -0.55 16.11
N ASP A 66 5.46 -1.40 16.40
CA ASP A 66 6.81 -1.27 15.87
C ASP A 66 6.80 -1.36 14.34
N ALA A 67 6.04 -2.31 13.78
CA ALA A 67 5.86 -2.41 12.34
C ALA A 67 5.22 -1.15 11.74
N ALA A 68 4.28 -0.51 12.44
CA ALA A 68 3.66 0.73 12.00
C ALA A 68 4.69 1.87 11.93
N LEU A 69 5.48 2.04 13.01
CA LEU A 69 6.51 3.07 13.09
C LEU A 69 7.56 2.90 11.97
N HIS A 70 8.05 1.68 11.76
CA HIS A 70 8.98 1.38 10.67
C HIS A 70 8.35 1.54 9.27
N ALA A 71 7.03 1.39 9.15
CA ALA A 71 6.30 1.69 7.93
C ALA A 71 6.07 3.20 7.70
N GLY A 72 6.44 4.06 8.65
CA GLY A 72 6.30 5.51 8.56
C GLY A 72 4.97 6.04 9.11
N TYR A 73 4.23 5.24 9.86
CA TYR A 73 3.12 5.73 10.68
C TYR A 73 3.67 6.43 11.93
N SER A 74 2.97 7.45 12.40
CA SER A 74 3.32 8.17 13.64
C SER A 74 3.09 7.32 14.89
N ASP A 75 2.05 6.48 14.85
CA ASP A 75 1.58 5.67 15.99
C ASP A 75 0.64 4.55 15.49
N ALA A 76 0.25 3.66 16.41
CA ALA A 76 -0.70 2.59 16.11
C ALA A 76 -2.11 3.10 15.71
N PRO A 77 -2.71 4.12 16.36
CA PRO A 77 -3.98 4.71 15.93
C PRO A 77 -4.00 5.21 14.48
N HIS A 78 -2.90 5.79 13.99
CA HIS A 78 -2.76 6.26 12.62
C HIS A 78 -2.85 5.07 11.65
N LEU A 79 -2.13 3.97 11.91
CA LEU A 79 -2.27 2.73 11.15
C LEU A 79 -3.71 2.18 11.19
N VAL A 80 -4.36 2.20 12.35
CA VAL A 80 -5.75 1.70 12.49
C VAL A 80 -6.71 2.51 11.63
N ARG A 81 -6.60 3.84 11.64
CA ARG A 81 -7.43 4.74 10.82
C ARG A 81 -7.24 4.45 9.33
N ASP A 82 -6.00 4.26 8.89
CA ASP A 82 -5.69 3.97 7.50
C ASP A 82 -6.14 2.59 7.06
N ALA A 83 -5.88 1.56 7.86
CA ALA A 83 -6.35 0.21 7.58
C ALA A 83 -7.89 0.18 7.47
N ARG A 84 -8.61 0.84 8.37
CA ARG A 84 -10.09 0.88 8.33
C ARG A 84 -10.62 1.66 7.14
N GLN A 85 -10.09 2.84 6.85
CA GLN A 85 -10.59 3.66 5.75
C GLN A 85 -10.26 3.08 4.37
N LEU A 86 -9.12 2.40 4.24
CA LEU A 86 -8.72 1.78 2.98
C LEU A 86 -9.35 0.40 2.81
N THR A 87 -9.48 -0.39 3.89
CA THR A 87 -9.80 -1.82 3.78
C THR A 87 -11.04 -2.28 4.52
N GLY A 88 -11.62 -1.45 5.38
CA GLY A 88 -12.67 -1.85 6.32
C GLY A 88 -12.17 -2.75 7.46
N LEU A 89 -10.93 -3.25 7.40
CA LEU A 89 -10.39 -4.21 8.35
C LEU A 89 -9.54 -3.55 9.44
N SER A 90 -9.47 -4.19 10.60
CA SER A 90 -8.45 -3.86 11.60
C SER A 90 -7.06 -4.28 11.12
N PRO A 91 -5.97 -3.66 11.59
CA PRO A 91 -4.61 -4.05 11.19
C PRO A 91 -4.32 -5.53 11.42
N ARG A 92 -4.80 -6.10 12.54
CA ARG A 92 -4.63 -7.52 12.85
C ARG A 92 -5.35 -8.44 11.86
N ALA A 93 -6.62 -8.13 11.54
CA ALA A 93 -7.40 -8.89 10.57
C ALA A 93 -6.78 -8.79 9.16
N LEU A 94 -6.33 -7.60 8.78
CA LEU A 94 -5.67 -7.36 7.51
C LEU A 94 -4.37 -8.18 7.37
N VAL A 95 -3.54 -8.24 8.41
CA VAL A 95 -2.30 -9.05 8.42
C VAL A 95 -2.61 -10.54 8.29
N GLN A 96 -3.64 -11.04 8.99
CA GLN A 96 -4.06 -12.43 8.90
C GLN A 96 -4.56 -12.77 7.49
N GLN A 97 -5.40 -11.92 6.90
CA GLN A 97 -5.88 -12.09 5.53
C GLN A 97 -4.74 -12.02 4.51
N HIS A 98 -3.82 -11.07 4.67
CA HIS A 98 -2.64 -10.96 3.83
C HIS A 98 -1.76 -12.22 3.92
N ALA A 99 -1.54 -12.76 5.12
CA ALA A 99 -0.79 -13.99 5.31
C ALA A 99 -1.47 -15.20 4.64
N ARG A 100 -2.81 -15.29 4.69
CA ARG A 100 -3.58 -16.33 3.99
C ARG A 100 -3.45 -16.21 2.48
N CYS A 101 -3.57 -15.00 1.93
CA CYS A 101 -3.40 -14.76 0.50
C CYS A 101 -1.97 -15.11 0.06
N VAL A 102 -0.93 -14.60 0.73
CA VAL A 102 0.46 -14.90 0.38
C VAL A 102 0.80 -16.39 0.55
N GLY A 103 0.21 -17.06 1.54
CA GLY A 103 0.33 -18.52 1.71
C GLY A 103 -0.24 -19.30 0.53
N ARG A 104 -1.41 -18.89 0.01
CA ARG A 104 -2.06 -19.49 -1.16
C ARG A 104 -1.33 -19.15 -2.47
N PHE A 105 -0.83 -17.93 -2.61
CA PHE A 105 -0.02 -17.50 -3.75
C PHE A 105 1.40 -18.10 -3.78
N ARG A 106 1.93 -18.62 -2.66
CA ARG A 106 3.20 -19.38 -2.67
C ARG A 106 3.11 -20.75 -3.36
N GLN A 107 1.92 -21.37 -3.40
CA GLN A 107 1.70 -22.58 -4.22
C GLN A 107 1.46 -22.23 -5.70
N ALA A 108 0.89 -21.07 -6.00
CA ALA A 108 0.66 -20.58 -7.35
C ALA A 108 1.77 -19.59 -7.81
N ARG A 109 2.96 -20.12 -8.14
CA ARG A 109 3.99 -19.32 -8.83
C ARG A 109 3.43 -18.81 -10.16
N ARG A 110 3.09 -17.51 -10.22
CA ARG A 110 2.82 -16.65 -11.40
C ARG A 110 1.52 -15.87 -11.15
N VAL A 111 1.59 -14.71 -10.52
CA VAL A 111 0.93 -13.48 -11.03
C VAL A 111 1.63 -12.28 -10.35
N ARG A 112 2.62 -11.72 -11.04
CA ARG A 112 3.10 -10.35 -10.81
C ARG A 112 2.11 -9.42 -11.50
N HIS A 113 1.09 -8.89 -10.82
CA HIS A 113 0.41 -7.66 -11.23
C HIS A 113 -0.68 -7.28 -10.22
N LEU A 114 -0.54 -6.13 -9.57
CA LEU A 114 -1.63 -5.21 -9.20
C LEU A 114 -2.82 -5.73 -8.35
N HIS A 115 -2.75 -6.89 -7.70
CA HIS A 115 -3.87 -7.45 -6.92
C HIS A 115 -4.17 -6.74 -5.58
N ALA A 116 -3.27 -5.92 -5.05
CA ALA A 116 -3.46 -5.34 -3.71
C ALA A 116 -4.41 -4.13 -3.68
N VAL A 117 -4.57 -3.41 -4.79
CA VAL A 117 -5.56 -2.32 -4.91
C VAL A 117 -6.91 -2.86 -5.40
N TYR A 118 -6.90 -3.96 -6.16
CA TYR A 118 -8.11 -4.56 -6.74
C TYR A 118 -8.96 -5.36 -5.75
N LEU A 119 -8.38 -5.87 -4.64
CA LEU A 119 -9.11 -6.67 -3.65
C LEU A 119 -10.02 -5.85 -2.71
N LEU A 120 -10.11 -4.53 -2.89
CA LEU A 120 -10.93 -3.64 -2.05
C LEU A 120 -12.30 -3.29 -2.64
N ARG A 121 -12.68 -3.94 -3.75
CA ARG A 121 -13.97 -3.70 -4.41
C ARG A 121 -14.67 -4.98 -4.86
N SER A 122 -14.62 -6.04 -4.05
CA SER A 122 -15.38 -7.27 -4.33
C SER A 122 -15.95 -7.88 -3.06
N THR A 123 -17.07 -7.32 -2.62
CA THR A 123 -18.21 -8.10 -2.13
C THR A 123 -19.44 -7.56 -2.87
N PRO A 124 -20.36 -8.44 -3.31
CA PRO A 124 -21.50 -8.08 -4.18
C PRO A 124 -22.44 -7.06 -3.53
#